data_AF-A0A2V3A6Q2-F1
#
_entry.id   AF-A0A2V3A6Q2-F1
#
_cell.length_a   1.000
_cell.length_b   1.000
_cell.length_c   1.000
_cell.angle_alpha   90.00
_cell.angle_beta   90.00
_cell.angle_gamma   90.00
#
_symmetry.space_group_name_H-M   'P 1'
#
loop_
_entity.id
_entity.type
_entity.pdbx_description
1 polymer ?
#
loop_
_entity_poly.entity_id
_entity_poly.type
_entity_poly.pdbx_seq_one_letter_code
_entity_poly.pdbx_strand_id
1 'polypeptide(L)'
;MKTVTVSQLIFKKRLSMIEQRSLKDYVIKWLNYPEEKLDDILHLQYSEDVFGKLESKLESEITIHNNEYFRYITLTEDNQIIIGVLDSNKFLLHKILSLDELLA
;
A
#
# COMPACT_ATOMS: atom_id res chain seq x y z
N MET A 1 12.19 -2.34 -4.06
CA MET A 1 11.50 -2.08 -2.78
C MET A 1 12.48 -2.28 -1.65
N LYS A 2 12.40 -1.48 -0.58
CA LYS A 2 13.27 -1.65 0.61
C LYS A 2 12.43 -1.96 1.83
N THR A 3 12.69 -3.10 2.49
CA THR A 3 12.08 -3.42 3.78
C THR A 3 12.59 -2.48 4.84
N VAL A 4 11.69 -1.94 5.66
CA VAL A 4 12.00 -0.95 6.69
C VAL A 4 11.34 -1.30 8.00
N THR A 5 11.95 -0.84 9.09
CA THR A 5 11.38 -1.01 10.43
C THR A 5 10.45 0.16 10.71
N VAL A 6 9.26 -0.13 11.23
CA VAL A 6 8.23 0.88 11.56
C VAL A 6 8.76 1.99 12.47
N SER A 7 9.68 1.68 13.38
CA SER A 7 10.27 2.66 14.31
C SER A 7 11.07 3.76 13.62
N GLN A 8 11.38 3.63 12.33
CA GLN A 8 12.11 4.62 11.54
C GLN A 8 11.17 5.50 10.69
N LEU A 9 9.86 5.25 10.71
CA LEU A 9 8.87 5.93 9.89
C LEU A 9 7.91 6.73 10.77
N ILE A 10 7.58 7.94 10.32
CA ILE A 10 6.51 8.75 10.91
C ILE A 10 5.35 8.75 9.92
N PHE A 11 4.30 7.97 10.21
CA PHE A 11 3.13 7.87 9.33
C PHE A 11 2.23 9.08 9.45
N LYS A 12 1.63 9.51 8.33
CA LYS A 12 0.58 10.51 8.36
C LYS A 12 -0.64 9.96 9.09
N LYS A 13 -1.12 10.70 10.08
CA LYS A 13 -2.35 10.33 10.81
C LYS A 13 -3.59 10.32 9.93
N ARG A 14 -3.61 11.18 8.92
CA ARG A 14 -4.72 11.32 7.96
C ARG A 14 -4.19 11.51 6.56
N LEU A 15 -4.93 10.96 5.60
CA LEU A 15 -4.71 11.20 4.18
C LEU A 15 -5.83 12.09 3.65
N SER A 16 -5.47 13.13 2.94
CA SER A 16 -6.41 13.95 2.16
C SER A 16 -7.06 13.12 1.04
N MET A 17 -8.18 13.59 0.50
CA MET A 17 -8.82 12.94 -0.65
C MET A 17 -7.90 12.84 -1.87
N ILE A 18 -7.01 13.82 -2.07
CA ILE A 18 -6.04 13.81 -3.17
C ILE A 18 -5.02 12.70 -2.93
N GLU A 19 -4.44 12.61 -1.72
CA GLU A 19 -3.49 11.56 -1.38
C GLU A 19 -4.12 10.16 -1.47
N GLN A 20 -5.35 10.00 -1.00
CA GLN A 20 -6.09 8.74 -1.14
C GLN A 20 -6.26 8.34 -2.61
N ARG A 21 -6.64 9.29 -3.48
CA ARG A 21 -6.74 9.03 -4.92
C ARG A 21 -5.38 8.68 -5.54
N SER A 22 -4.33 9.45 -5.22
CA SER A 22 -2.98 9.19 -5.72
C SER A 22 -2.44 7.83 -5.30
N LEU A 23 -2.70 7.38 -4.07
CA LEU A 23 -2.32 6.05 -3.61
C LEU A 23 -3.13 4.94 -4.31
N LYS A 24 -4.43 5.15 -4.56
CA LYS A 24 -5.25 4.21 -5.35
C LYS A 24 -4.69 4.08 -6.76
N ASP A 25 -4.48 5.20 -7.45
CA ASP A 25 -3.89 5.24 -8.80
C ASP A 25 -2.50 4.59 -8.85
N TYR A 26 -1.71 4.77 -7.79
CA TYR A 26 -0.41 4.13 -7.66
C TYR A 26 -0.53 2.61 -7.62
N VAL A 27 -1.39 2.07 -6.75
CA VAL A 27 -1.58 0.62 -6.62
C VAL A 27 -2.07 0.01 -7.93
N ILE A 28 -2.96 0.69 -8.65
CA ILE A 28 -3.45 0.29 -9.98
C ILE A 28 -2.29 0.09 -10.95
N LYS A 29 -1.45 1.12 -11.09
CA LYS A 29 -0.31 1.10 -12.01
C LYS A 29 0.73 0.07 -11.59
N TRP A 30 1.03 0.01 -10.30
CA TRP A 30 2.06 -0.87 -9.75
C TRP A 30 1.71 -2.35 -9.90
N LEU A 31 0.43 -2.72 -9.71
CA LEU A 31 -0.03 -4.09 -9.90
C LEU A 31 -0.31 -4.44 -11.38
N ASN A 32 -0.13 -3.49 -12.30
CA ASN A 32 -0.45 -3.61 -13.72
C ASN A 32 -1.84 -4.24 -13.96
N TYR A 33 -2.83 -3.82 -13.16
CA TYR A 33 -4.14 -4.44 -13.13
C TYR A 33 -5.16 -3.56 -13.86
N PRO A 34 -6.10 -4.13 -14.65
CA PRO A 34 -7.11 -3.34 -15.35
C PRO A 34 -8.03 -2.61 -14.36
N GLU A 35 -8.14 -1.30 -14.55
CA GLU A 35 -8.91 -0.36 -13.71
C GLU A 35 -10.37 -0.82 -13.50
N GLU A 36 -10.97 -1.46 -14.51
CA GLU A 36 -12.36 -1.96 -14.50
C GLU A 36 -12.63 -3.10 -13.52
N LYS A 37 -11.61 -3.87 -13.11
CA LYS A 37 -11.75 -4.97 -12.14
C LYS A 37 -11.33 -4.57 -10.73
N LEU A 38 -10.97 -3.31 -10.54
CA LEU A 38 -10.25 -2.87 -9.36
C LEU A 38 -11.18 -2.44 -8.23
N ASP A 39 -12.35 -1.89 -8.53
CA ASP A 39 -13.39 -1.65 -7.50
C ASP A 39 -13.97 -2.95 -6.93
N ASP A 40 -13.86 -4.06 -7.67
CA ASP A 40 -14.28 -5.40 -7.23
C ASP A 40 -13.22 -6.13 -6.37
N ILE A 41 -11.93 -5.76 -6.49
CA ILE A 41 -10.80 -6.47 -5.85
C ILE A 41 -10.15 -5.62 -4.75
N LEU A 42 -10.07 -4.31 -4.97
CA LEU A 42 -9.41 -3.34 -4.11
C LEU A 42 -10.46 -2.33 -3.64
N HIS A 43 -11.36 -2.79 -2.78
CA HIS A 43 -12.09 -1.90 -1.87
C HIS A 43 -11.12 -1.28 -0.86
N LEU A 44 -10.17 -0.47 -1.36
CA LEU A 44 -9.22 0.33 -0.60
C LEU A 44 -9.99 1.33 0.24
N GLN A 45 -10.51 0.85 1.36
CA GLN A 45 -11.30 1.63 2.26
C GLN A 45 -10.33 2.45 3.10
N TYR A 46 -10.58 3.76 3.17
CA TYR A 46 -9.89 4.60 4.12
C TYR A 46 -10.28 4.18 5.53
N SER A 47 -9.30 3.71 6.27
CA SER A 47 -9.43 3.31 7.67
C SER A 47 -8.45 4.16 8.49
N GLU A 48 -8.97 4.79 9.53
CA GLU A 48 -8.19 5.60 10.48
C GLU A 48 -8.10 4.84 11.79
N ASP A 49 -7.13 3.93 11.86
CA ASP A 49 -6.94 3.05 13.04
C ASP A 49 -5.81 3.59 13.94
N VAL A 50 -4.66 3.91 13.34
CA VAL A 50 -3.52 4.56 14.03
C VAL A 50 -2.86 5.60 13.11
N PHE A 51 -2.89 5.35 11.81
CA PHE A 51 -2.49 6.23 10.73
C PHE A 51 -3.46 6.07 9.56
N GLY A 52 -3.49 7.06 8.66
CA GLY A 52 -4.37 7.03 7.50
C GLY A 52 -3.85 6.03 6.47
N LYS A 53 -4.61 4.97 6.19
CA LYS A 53 -4.23 3.93 5.23
C LYS A 53 -5.40 3.52 4.35
N LEU A 54 -5.05 3.01 3.18
CA LEU A 54 -5.95 2.35 2.26
C LEU A 54 -5.74 0.84 2.38
N GLU A 55 -6.75 0.10 2.84
CA GLU A 55 -6.63 -1.34 3.12
C GLU A 55 -7.33 -2.21 2.08
N SER A 56 -6.68 -3.30 1.67
CA SER A 56 -7.33 -4.32 0.83
C SER A 56 -8.24 -5.22 1.67
N LYS A 57 -9.44 -5.52 1.16
CA LYS A 57 -10.32 -6.52 1.78
C LYS A 57 -9.68 -7.91 1.66
N LEU A 58 -9.80 -8.68 2.74
CA LEU A 58 -9.23 -10.04 2.92
C LEU A 58 -9.64 -11.06 1.85
N GLU A 59 -10.69 -10.80 1.06
CA GLU A 59 -11.23 -11.75 0.09
C GLU A 59 -10.39 -11.85 -1.19
N SER A 60 -9.52 -10.89 -1.47
CA SER A 60 -8.61 -10.91 -2.62
C SER A 60 -7.16 -10.84 -2.17
N GLU A 61 -6.52 -12.01 -2.07
CA GLU A 61 -5.08 -12.13 -1.81
C GLU A 61 -4.28 -11.69 -3.04
N ILE A 62 -4.00 -10.38 -3.12
CA ILE A 62 -3.15 -9.83 -4.17
C ILE A 62 -1.71 -10.20 -3.85
N THR A 63 -1.21 -11.20 -4.57
CA THR A 63 0.18 -11.62 -4.47
C THR A 63 1.05 -10.63 -5.22
N ILE A 64 2.06 -10.10 -4.53
CA ILE A 64 3.11 -9.26 -5.10
C ILE A 64 4.38 -10.11 -5.22
N HIS A 65 5.46 -9.54 -5.78
CA HIS A 65 6.73 -10.25 -5.92
C HIS A 65 7.19 -10.92 -4.61
N ASN A 66 7.75 -12.13 -4.71
CA ASN A 66 8.27 -12.97 -3.62
C ASN A 66 7.23 -13.62 -2.68
N ASN A 67 6.04 -14.00 -3.17
CA ASN A 67 4.99 -14.66 -2.36
C ASN A 67 4.57 -13.83 -1.14
N GLU A 68 4.60 -12.51 -1.29
CA GLU A 68 4.07 -11.58 -0.30
C GLU A 68 2.67 -11.15 -0.72
N TYR A 69 1.83 -10.85 0.26
CA TYR A 69 0.44 -10.49 0.04
C TYR A 69 0.21 -9.03 0.42
N PHE A 70 -0.30 -8.24 -0.52
CA PHE A 70 -0.61 -6.85 -0.26
C PHE A 70 -1.69 -6.70 0.81
N ARG A 71 -1.46 -5.81 1.79
CA ARG A 71 -2.41 -5.53 2.87
C ARG A 71 -2.95 -4.10 2.83
N TYR A 72 -2.05 -3.12 2.74
CA TYR A 72 -2.43 -1.71 2.67
C TYR A 72 -1.33 -0.85 2.06
N ILE A 73 -1.70 0.37 1.70
CA ILE A 73 -0.78 1.44 1.29
C ILE A 73 -1.06 2.71 2.10
N THR A 74 0.00 3.45 2.43
CA THR A 74 -0.06 4.69 3.23
C THR A 74 1.09 5.64 2.87
N LEU A 75 1.09 6.84 3.48
CA LEU A 75 2.14 7.85 3.37
C LEU A 75 2.79 8.15 4.72
N THR A 76 4.09 8.45 4.68
CA THR A 76 4.79 9.11 5.80
C THR A 76 4.61 10.62 5.75
N GLU A 77 4.92 11.30 6.85
CA GLU A 77 4.96 12.78 6.90
C GLU A 77 5.95 13.36 5.89
N ASP A 78 7.03 12.62 5.60
CA ASP A 78 8.02 12.93 4.56
C ASP A 78 7.54 12.59 3.14
N ASN A 79 6.25 12.31 2.96
CA ASN A 79 5.61 11.92 1.68
C ASN A 79 6.21 10.66 1.03
N GLN A 80 6.77 9.75 1.82
CA GLN A 80 7.20 8.45 1.32
C GLN A 80 6.01 7.50 1.25
N ILE A 81 5.90 6.76 0.16
CA ILE A 81 4.87 5.74 -0.02
C ILE A 81 5.33 4.45 0.67
N ILE A 82 4.51 3.97 1.60
CA ILE A 82 4.75 2.73 2.33
C ILE A 82 3.65 1.74 2.01
N ILE A 83 4.05 0.50 1.74
CA ILE A 83 3.11 -0.63 1.69
C ILE A 83 3.31 -1.54 2.89
N GLY A 84 2.19 -2.02 3.42
CA GLY A 84 2.13 -3.15 4.32
C GLY A 84 1.86 -4.42 3.53
N VAL A 85 2.72 -5.41 3.71
CA VAL A 85 2.64 -6.71 3.01
C VAL A 85 2.78 -7.83 4.02
N LEU A 86 2.08 -8.94 3.81
CA LEU A 86 2.23 -10.15 4.62
C LEU A 86 3.21 -11.08 3.91
N ASP A 87 4.22 -11.58 4.64
CA ASP A 87 5.05 -12.67 4.12
C ASP A 87 4.30 -14.01 4.14
N SER A 88 4.95 -15.08 3.69
CA SER A 88 4.37 -16.43 3.68
C SER A 88 4.04 -16.97 5.08
N ASN A 89 4.63 -16.39 6.14
CA ASN A 89 4.35 -16.71 7.54
C ASN A 89 3.29 -15.80 8.16
N LYS A 90 2.67 -14.91 7.36
CA LYS A 90 1.68 -13.91 7.79
C LYS A 90 2.26 -12.82 8.71
N PHE A 91 3.56 -12.59 8.68
CA PHE A 91 4.16 -11.44 9.34
C PHE A 91 3.98 -10.19 8.51
N LEU A 92 3.53 -9.11 9.16
CA LEU A 92 3.38 -7.80 8.52
C LEU A 92 4.75 -7.13 8.36
N LEU A 93 5.17 -7.00 7.11
CA LEU A 93 6.36 -6.28 6.70
C LEU A 93 5.96 -4.93 6.11
N HIS A 94 6.82 -3.94 6.33
CA HIS A 94 6.68 -2.61 5.76
C HIS A 94 7.76 -2.38 4.72
N LYS A 95 7.38 -1.88 3.56
CA LYS A 95 8.31 -1.58 2.48
C LYS A 95 8.12 -0.16 1.98
N ILE A 96 9.25 0.57 1.85
CA ILE A 96 9.28 1.82 1.11
C ILE A 96 9.28 1.48 -0.38
N LEU A 97 8.36 2.10 -1.09
CA LEU A 97 8.36 2.15 -2.54
C LEU A 97 9.23 3.34 -2.97
N SER A 98 10.29 3.06 -3.73
CA SER A 98 11.10 4.14 -4.31
C SER A 98 10.40 4.68 -5.55
N LEU A 99 10.53 5.99 -5.81
CA LEU A 99 10.14 6.62 -7.07
C LEU A 99 10.87 6.02 -8.28
N ASP A 100 12.05 5.44 -8.09
CA ASP A 100 12.80 4.78 -9.17
C ASP A 100 12.10 3.52 -9.69
N GLU A 101 11.30 2.83 -8.89
CA GLU A 101 10.52 1.66 -9.33
C GLU A 101 9.27 2.06 -10.13
N LEU A 102 8.97 3.36 -10.20
CA LEU A 102 7.83 3.94 -10.92
C LEU A 102 8.17 4.27 -12.38
N LEU A 103 9.46 4.35 -12.71
CA LEU A 103 9.99 4.75 -14.03
C LEU A 103 10.66 3.60 -14.78
N ALA A 104 10.68 2.39 -14.20
CA ALA A 104 11.34 1.21 -14.75
C ALA A 104 10.38 0.31 -15.54
#